data_AF-A0A0P8BMK6-F1
#
_entry.id   AF-A0A0P8BMK6-F1
#
_cell.length_a   1.000
_cell.length_b   1.000
_cell.length_c   1.000
_cell.angle_alpha   90.00
_cell.angle_beta   90.00
_cell.angle_gamma   90.00
#
_symmetry.space_group_name_H-M   'P 1'
#
loop_
_entity.id
_entity.type
_entity.pdbx_description
1 polymer ?
#
loop_
_entity_poly.entity_id
_entity_poly.type
_entity_poly.pdbx_seq_one_letter_code
_entity_poly.pdbx_strand_id
1 'polypeptide(L)'
;MGKAGKALKQVLSANGISQSRLASTLGVERPIVFRWFHEQTDPTAETVAKIVEILRELDPGAASEFIHLYLGDESPSSPSAASVISAQSLPESNQLNISALSRLFSDTTNSYKYLFFLSLLDILNRRQFEVLSPISFQELIVEMIANAWYPHTFFKLSFGKQDKIAQKLDSLALNIEEPILQFKDSDKKLLRKAIASQDLKDAVSHLRRYVPFRLIVPFLETELEGISRGKGNQVDLAIPAIADRYFEDKKPLYRFDATIHKDCHSIIVHPDWAAYLERYYVIVRGWLAWEWMRYMQSRNPSTPAIANKLFVPTKRNSLGKQTDYWKVVLRSQELRCIYSQQLLNIEKLSLDHYLPWSFVAHDQLWNLLPTVPEVNSSKSNNLPNSTYFRKFVELQHIGLTITYKNLTKGQWTRQVEPYILDMRVNKQEDLLDLQKLFNAYDQLINPLVSLASNQGFSTDWIYTK
;
A
#
# COMPACT_ATOMS: atom_id res chain seq x y z
N MET A 1 -17.81 3.19 22.43
CA MET A 1 -16.97 2.68 23.54
C MET A 1 -15.57 2.54 23.01
N GLY A 2 -14.59 3.18 23.64
CA GLY A 2 -13.22 3.21 23.15
C GLY A 2 -12.48 1.90 23.37
N LYS A 3 -11.40 1.75 22.61
CA LYS A 3 -10.57 0.54 22.60
C LYS A 3 -9.78 0.35 23.89
N ALA A 4 -9.45 1.44 24.60
CA ALA A 4 -8.62 1.41 25.80
C ALA A 4 -9.32 0.75 27.00
N GLY A 5 -10.58 1.11 27.27
CA GLY A 5 -11.35 0.49 28.36
C GLY A 5 -11.54 -1.01 28.16
N LYS A 6 -11.82 -1.44 26.92
CA LYS A 6 -11.94 -2.86 26.54
C LYS A 6 -10.65 -3.65 26.75
N ALA A 7 -9.55 -3.14 26.20
CA ALA A 7 -8.23 -3.74 26.39
C ALA A 7 -7.86 -3.83 27.88
N LEU A 8 -8.11 -2.75 28.63
CA LEU A 8 -7.80 -2.69 30.06
C LEU A 8 -8.58 -3.73 30.86
N LYS A 9 -9.89 -3.84 30.60
CA LYS A 9 -10.76 -4.82 31.25
C LYS A 9 -10.29 -6.25 31.03
N GLN A 10 -9.96 -6.58 29.79
CA GLN A 10 -9.50 -7.91 29.41
C GLN A 10 -8.17 -8.26 30.08
N VAL A 11 -7.19 -7.35 30.01
CA VAL A 11 -5.85 -7.57 30.57
C VAL A 11 -5.87 -7.68 32.09
N LEU A 12 -6.58 -6.78 32.77
CA LEU A 12 -6.66 -6.83 34.23
C LEU A 12 -7.35 -8.11 34.72
N SER A 13 -8.35 -8.61 33.99
CA SER A 13 -9.04 -9.86 34.31
C SER A 13 -8.18 -11.08 34.02
N ALA A 14 -7.49 -11.11 32.88
CA ALA A 14 -6.67 -12.23 32.44
C ALA A 14 -5.41 -12.42 33.30
N ASN A 15 -4.80 -11.32 33.76
CA ASN A 15 -3.54 -11.33 34.52
C ASN A 15 -3.76 -11.17 36.04
N GLY A 16 -5.01 -11.21 36.52
CA GLY A 16 -5.34 -11.13 37.96
C GLY A 16 -4.94 -9.80 38.63
N ILE A 17 -4.81 -8.71 37.86
CA ILE A 17 -4.42 -7.40 38.38
C ILE A 17 -5.68 -6.67 38.85
N SER A 18 -5.78 -6.42 40.16
CA SER A 18 -6.94 -5.70 40.71
C SER A 18 -6.97 -4.22 40.27
N GLN A 19 -8.18 -3.67 40.07
CA GLN A 19 -8.38 -2.24 39.75
C GLN A 19 -7.75 -1.33 40.83
N SER A 20 -7.80 -1.74 42.10
CA SER A 20 -7.19 -1.00 43.22
C SER A 20 -5.67 -0.93 43.10
N ARG A 21 -5.03 -2.03 42.68
CA ARG A 21 -3.57 -2.11 42.49
C ARG A 21 -3.12 -1.22 41.34
N LEU A 22 -3.85 -1.24 40.22
CA LEU A 22 -3.57 -0.33 39.11
C LEU A 22 -3.76 1.14 39.51
N ALA A 23 -4.84 1.45 40.24
CA ALA A 23 -5.14 2.82 40.69
C ALA A 23 -4.06 3.38 41.63
N SER A 24 -3.60 2.59 42.61
CA SER A 24 -2.55 3.02 43.54
C SER A 24 -1.22 3.30 42.83
N THR A 25 -0.87 2.47 41.83
CA THR A 25 0.41 2.62 41.12
C THR A 25 0.37 3.73 40.07
N LEU A 26 -0.80 4.01 39.47
CA LEU A 26 -1.00 5.17 38.59
C LEU A 26 -1.13 6.50 39.35
N GLY A 27 -1.30 6.48 40.67
CA GLY A 27 -1.54 7.68 41.47
C GLY A 27 -2.90 8.32 41.22
N VAL A 28 -3.92 7.52 40.87
CA VAL A 28 -5.29 7.98 40.59
C VAL A 28 -6.29 7.33 41.55
N GLU A 29 -7.44 7.97 41.77
CA GLU A 29 -8.48 7.40 42.62
C GLU A 29 -9.12 6.15 41.98
N ARG A 30 -9.42 5.13 42.81
CA ARG A 30 -10.04 3.87 42.37
C ARG A 30 -11.31 4.04 41.51
N PRO A 31 -12.22 5.01 41.77
CA PRO A 31 -13.39 5.23 40.92
C PRO A 31 -13.06 5.65 39.48
N ILE A 32 -11.88 6.19 39.21
CA ILE A 32 -11.42 6.53 37.86
C ILE A 32 -11.12 5.25 37.07
N VAL A 33 -10.31 4.35 37.65
CA VAL A 33 -9.99 3.05 37.04
C VAL A 33 -11.22 2.16 36.92
N PHE A 34 -12.13 2.21 37.91
CA PHE A 34 -13.42 1.52 37.83
C PHE A 34 -14.22 1.92 36.58
N ARG A 35 -14.31 3.23 36.30
CA ARG A 35 -15.01 3.73 35.11
C ARG A 35 -14.35 3.30 33.81
N TRP A 36 -13.02 3.21 33.76
CA TRP A 36 -12.29 2.67 32.60
C TRP A 36 -12.53 1.17 32.42
N PHE A 37 -12.43 0.39 33.49
CA PHE A 37 -12.61 -1.06 33.48
C PHE A 37 -14.04 -1.48 33.12
N HIS A 38 -15.04 -0.73 33.59
CA HIS A 38 -16.45 -0.96 33.26
C HIS A 38 -16.90 -0.21 31.99
N GLU A 39 -15.95 0.32 31.21
CA GLU A 39 -16.18 0.94 29.89
C GLU A 39 -17.16 2.13 29.94
N GLN A 40 -17.26 2.80 31.10
CA GLN A 40 -18.12 3.98 31.29
C GLN A 40 -17.47 5.25 30.74
N THR A 41 -16.14 5.31 30.77
CA THR A 41 -15.31 6.36 30.17
C THR A 41 -13.99 5.74 29.71
N ASP A 42 -13.29 6.31 28.74
CA ASP A 42 -11.95 5.86 28.35
C ASP A 42 -10.85 6.74 28.95
N PRO A 43 -9.66 6.18 29.24
CA PRO A 43 -8.48 6.96 29.58
C PRO A 43 -8.03 7.84 28.40
N THR A 44 -7.44 9.00 28.69
CA THR A 44 -6.82 9.86 27.65
C THR A 44 -5.61 9.16 27.02
N ALA A 45 -5.17 9.63 25.85
CA ALA A 45 -3.98 9.08 25.19
C ALA A 45 -2.72 9.15 26.07
N GLU A 46 -2.52 10.24 26.83
CA GLU A 46 -1.39 10.31 27.78
C GLU A 46 -1.56 9.31 28.94
N THR A 47 -2.79 9.08 29.37
CA THR A 47 -3.09 8.11 30.43
C THR A 47 -2.90 6.68 29.95
N VAL A 48 -3.20 6.38 28.68
CA VAL A 48 -2.93 5.07 28.06
C VAL A 48 -1.43 4.76 28.06
N ALA A 49 -0.58 5.73 27.72
CA ALA A 49 0.87 5.54 27.76
C ALA A 49 1.34 5.21 29.20
N LYS A 50 0.82 5.93 30.20
CA LYS A 50 1.13 5.65 31.61
C LYS A 50 0.61 4.28 32.08
N ILE A 51 -0.58 3.88 31.62
CA ILE A 51 -1.12 2.54 31.90
C ILE A 51 -0.18 1.46 31.35
N VAL A 52 0.37 1.63 30.15
CA VAL A 52 1.35 0.69 29.56
C VAL A 52 2.61 0.60 30.40
N GLU A 53 3.16 1.73 30.85
CA GLU A 53 4.36 1.77 31.69
C GLU A 53 4.11 1.05 33.03
N ILE A 54 3.01 1.37 33.71
CA ILE A 54 2.66 0.74 34.98
C ILE A 54 2.35 -0.75 34.82
N LEU A 55 1.65 -1.15 33.75
CA LEU A 55 1.43 -2.55 33.47
C LEU A 55 2.76 -3.27 33.24
N ARG A 56 3.75 -2.63 32.60
CA ARG A 56 5.05 -3.24 32.34
C ARG A 56 5.83 -3.50 33.63
N GLU A 57 5.68 -2.63 34.62
CA GLU A 57 6.25 -2.82 35.96
C GLU A 57 5.52 -3.89 36.78
N LEU A 58 4.20 -3.98 36.64
CA LEU A 58 3.37 -4.95 37.38
C LEU A 58 3.45 -6.36 36.78
N ASP A 59 3.39 -6.46 35.46
CA ASP A 59 3.46 -7.68 34.66
C ASP A 59 3.79 -7.34 33.17
N PRO A 60 5.02 -7.60 32.70
CA PRO A 60 5.42 -7.35 31.32
C PRO A 60 4.55 -8.04 30.26
N GLY A 61 3.94 -9.18 30.59
CA GLY A 61 2.99 -9.90 29.73
C GLY A 61 1.69 -9.13 29.59
N ALA A 62 1.15 -8.63 30.70
CA ALA A 62 -0.05 -7.79 30.71
C ALA A 62 0.11 -6.49 29.91
N ALA A 63 1.29 -5.86 29.97
CA ALA A 63 1.58 -4.67 29.16
C ALA A 63 1.58 -4.97 27.67
N SER A 64 2.19 -6.08 27.28
CA SER A 64 2.27 -6.51 25.88
C SER A 64 0.87 -6.85 25.35
N GLU A 65 0.06 -7.57 26.14
CA GLU A 65 -1.32 -7.88 25.84
C GLU A 65 -2.19 -6.60 25.73
N PHE A 66 -1.99 -5.64 26.63
CA PHE A 66 -2.72 -4.37 26.58
C PHE A 66 -2.41 -3.55 25.33
N ILE A 67 -1.14 -3.42 24.95
CA ILE A 67 -0.74 -2.74 23.71
C ILE A 67 -1.40 -3.43 22.50
N HIS A 68 -1.33 -4.76 22.47
CA HIS A 68 -1.85 -5.57 21.39
C HIS A 68 -3.36 -5.40 21.21
N LEU A 69 -4.12 -5.55 22.30
CA LEU A 69 -5.58 -5.38 22.31
C LEU A 69 -6.00 -3.92 22.04
N TYR A 70 -5.23 -2.94 22.51
CA TYR A 70 -5.52 -1.53 22.29
C TYR A 70 -5.31 -1.11 20.83
N LEU A 71 -4.24 -1.61 20.21
CA LEU A 71 -3.91 -1.35 18.81
C LEU A 71 -4.75 -2.20 17.84
N GLY A 72 -5.29 -3.33 18.30
CA GLY A 72 -6.25 -4.16 17.57
C GLY A 72 -5.61 -5.31 16.80
N ASP A 73 -4.49 -5.82 17.29
CA ASP A 73 -3.92 -7.09 16.82
C ASP A 73 -4.58 -8.23 17.63
N GLU A 74 -4.90 -9.39 17.03
CA GLU A 74 -5.56 -10.52 17.72
C GLU A 74 -4.63 -11.74 17.91
N SER A 75 -4.46 -12.12 19.19
CA SER A 75 -3.95 -13.38 19.79
C SER A 75 -2.44 -13.72 19.87
N PRO A 76 -2.00 -14.46 20.92
CA PRO A 76 -0.63 -14.37 21.47
C PRO A 76 0.18 -15.68 21.45
N SER A 77 1.49 -15.57 21.18
CA SER A 77 2.54 -16.42 21.77
C SER A 77 3.91 -15.91 21.29
N SER A 78 4.74 -15.40 22.20
CA SER A 78 6.12 -14.98 21.91
C SER A 78 7.12 -15.81 22.72
N PRO A 79 8.30 -16.15 22.19
CA PRO A 79 9.51 -16.19 22.99
C PRO A 79 10.20 -14.82 22.95
N SER A 80 10.39 -14.30 24.17
CA SER A 80 11.43 -13.36 24.65
C SER A 80 11.74 -12.06 23.91
N ALA A 81 11.82 -11.00 24.73
CA ALA A 81 12.18 -9.62 24.43
C ALA A 81 13.66 -9.39 24.03
N ALA A 82 14.23 -10.30 23.23
CA ALA A 82 15.41 -10.05 22.41
C ALA A 82 15.04 -9.87 20.92
N SER A 83 13.75 -9.96 20.57
CA SER A 83 13.24 -9.99 19.19
C SER A 83 12.62 -8.69 18.68
N VAL A 84 12.77 -7.56 19.40
CA VAL A 84 12.61 -6.23 18.77
C VAL A 84 13.86 -5.91 17.93
N ILE A 85 14.19 -6.81 17.01
CA ILE A 85 15.22 -6.65 16.00
C ILE A 85 14.50 -6.66 14.66
N SER A 86 14.08 -5.47 14.25
CA SER A 86 13.66 -5.13 12.88
C SER A 86 12.44 -5.87 12.31
N ALA A 87 11.53 -5.12 11.68
CA ALA A 87 10.64 -5.66 10.64
C ALA A 87 11.42 -6.12 9.37
N GLN A 88 12.71 -6.45 9.49
CA GLN A 88 13.60 -6.92 8.42
C GLN A 88 14.03 -8.38 8.60
N SER A 89 13.72 -9.04 9.74
CA SER A 89 14.03 -10.46 9.94
C SER A 89 12.77 -11.33 9.79
N LEU A 90 12.88 -12.39 9.00
CA LEU A 90 11.84 -13.40 8.85
C LEU A 90 11.84 -14.32 10.08
N PRO A 91 10.67 -14.81 10.56
CA PRO A 91 10.62 -15.71 11.70
C PRO A 91 11.46 -16.97 11.50
N GLU A 92 12.24 -17.35 12.51
CA GLU A 92 13.10 -18.52 12.42
C GLU A 92 12.32 -19.84 12.40
N SER A 93 12.93 -20.87 11.82
CA SER A 93 12.40 -22.24 11.81
C SER A 93 13.54 -23.24 11.95
N ASN A 94 13.38 -24.22 12.85
CA ASN A 94 14.36 -25.29 13.03
C ASN A 94 14.31 -26.35 11.92
N GLN A 95 13.30 -26.30 11.04
CA GLN A 95 13.07 -27.30 10.00
C GLN A 95 13.26 -26.75 8.59
N LEU A 96 13.32 -25.43 8.43
CA LEU A 96 13.34 -24.76 7.13
C LEU A 96 14.52 -23.80 7.03
N ASN A 97 15.06 -23.67 5.82
CA ASN A 97 16.17 -22.77 5.56
C ASN A 97 15.68 -21.32 5.40
N ILE A 98 15.43 -20.63 6.51
CA ILE A 98 14.97 -19.22 6.52
C ILE A 98 16.03 -18.28 5.92
N SER A 99 17.31 -18.63 6.09
CA SER A 99 18.42 -17.93 5.46
C SER A 99 18.33 -17.94 3.92
N ALA A 100 17.92 -19.06 3.31
CA ALA A 100 17.67 -19.12 1.88
C ALA A 100 16.44 -18.29 1.46
N LEU A 101 15.36 -18.32 2.26
CA LEU A 101 14.17 -17.50 2.00
C LEU A 101 14.49 -16.00 2.02
N SER A 102 15.28 -15.53 2.99
CA SER A 102 15.66 -14.11 3.06
C SER A 102 16.53 -13.65 1.89
N ARG A 103 17.19 -14.59 1.18
CA ARG A 103 18.02 -14.33 -0.01
C ARG A 103 17.27 -14.42 -1.34
N LEU A 104 15.96 -14.68 -1.38
CA LEU A 104 15.18 -14.78 -2.63
C LEU A 104 15.47 -13.62 -3.61
N PHE A 105 15.61 -12.39 -3.10
CA PHE A 105 15.75 -11.16 -3.89
C PHE A 105 17.17 -10.58 -3.94
N SER A 106 18.16 -11.30 -3.41
CA SER A 106 19.57 -10.87 -3.32
C SER A 106 20.20 -10.52 -4.69
N ASP A 107 19.82 -11.25 -5.74
CA ASP A 107 20.17 -10.94 -7.13
C ASP A 107 18.90 -10.75 -7.96
N THR A 108 18.56 -9.49 -8.21
CA THR A 108 17.40 -9.07 -9.00
C THR A 108 17.76 -7.97 -10.00
N THR A 109 17.54 -8.24 -11.29
CA THR A 109 17.63 -7.23 -12.35
C THR A 109 16.26 -6.70 -12.75
N ASN A 110 15.25 -7.56 -12.70
CA ASN A 110 13.85 -7.30 -13.02
C ASN A 110 12.92 -7.62 -11.82
N SER A 111 11.65 -7.24 -11.94
CA SER A 111 10.61 -7.42 -10.92
C SER A 111 10.14 -8.87 -10.74
N TYR A 112 10.55 -9.79 -11.62
CA TYR A 112 9.84 -11.06 -11.78
C TYR A 112 9.88 -11.90 -10.51
N LYS A 113 11.00 -11.94 -9.78
CA LYS A 113 11.08 -12.70 -8.52
C LYS A 113 10.12 -12.15 -7.47
N TYR A 114 10.03 -10.83 -7.32
CA TYR A 114 9.12 -10.19 -6.38
C TYR A 114 7.67 -10.52 -6.73
N LEU A 115 7.29 -10.32 -8.00
CA LEU A 115 5.93 -10.57 -8.45
C LEU A 115 5.57 -12.06 -8.41
N PHE A 116 6.52 -12.96 -8.71
CA PHE A 116 6.29 -14.40 -8.64
C PHE A 116 6.05 -14.85 -7.20
N PHE A 117 6.89 -14.42 -6.25
CA PHE A 117 6.69 -14.79 -4.85
C PHE A 117 5.42 -14.13 -4.28
N LEU A 118 5.12 -12.88 -4.64
CA LEU A 118 3.86 -12.22 -4.28
C LEU A 118 2.66 -13.00 -4.77
N SER A 119 2.73 -13.47 -6.00
CA SER A 119 1.68 -14.25 -6.66
C SER A 119 1.50 -15.62 -6.01
N LEU A 120 2.61 -16.28 -5.65
CA LEU A 120 2.58 -17.53 -4.91
C LEU A 120 1.86 -17.36 -3.57
N LEU A 121 2.21 -16.30 -2.81
CA LEU A 121 1.55 -16.00 -1.53
C LEU A 121 0.05 -15.69 -1.70
N ASP A 122 -0.31 -14.88 -2.71
CA ASP A 122 -1.71 -14.55 -3.01
C ASP A 122 -2.52 -15.81 -3.38
N ILE A 123 -1.95 -16.70 -4.20
CA ILE A 123 -2.58 -17.97 -4.58
C ILE A 123 -2.74 -18.90 -3.37
N LEU A 124 -1.68 -19.09 -2.58
CA LEU A 124 -1.74 -19.94 -1.38
C LEU A 124 -2.77 -19.42 -0.38
N ASN A 125 -2.78 -18.12 -0.08
CA ASN A 125 -3.76 -17.53 0.83
C ASN A 125 -5.19 -17.76 0.36
N ARG A 126 -5.47 -17.61 -0.95
CA ARG A 126 -6.80 -17.91 -1.51
C ARG A 126 -7.17 -19.39 -1.45
N ARG A 127 -6.18 -20.28 -1.52
CA ARG A 127 -6.35 -21.74 -1.36
C ARG A 127 -6.29 -22.19 0.10
N GLN A 128 -6.29 -21.26 1.07
CA GLN A 128 -6.12 -21.57 2.49
C GLN A 128 -4.88 -22.44 2.76
N PHE A 129 -3.81 -22.16 2.02
CA PHE A 129 -2.52 -22.87 2.08
C PHE A 129 -2.60 -24.37 1.80
N GLU A 130 -3.68 -24.85 1.17
CA GLU A 130 -3.77 -26.21 0.67
C GLU A 130 -2.85 -26.40 -0.55
N VAL A 131 -1.95 -27.38 -0.48
CA VAL A 131 -0.90 -27.63 -1.48
C VAL A 131 -1.00 -28.99 -2.19
N LEU A 132 -2.11 -29.71 -2.03
CA LEU A 132 -2.32 -31.00 -2.71
C LEU A 132 -2.39 -30.84 -4.23
N SER A 133 -3.02 -29.75 -4.70
CA SER A 133 -3.12 -29.42 -6.11
C SER A 133 -1.93 -28.57 -6.58
N PRO A 134 -1.25 -28.93 -7.68
CA PRO A 134 -0.20 -28.10 -8.27
C PRO A 134 -0.69 -26.68 -8.60
N ILE A 135 0.23 -25.73 -8.65
CA ILE A 135 -0.03 -24.37 -9.13
C ILE A 135 0.59 -24.26 -10.52
N SER A 136 -0.24 -24.10 -11.55
CA SER A 136 0.24 -24.01 -12.93
C SER A 136 1.02 -22.70 -13.16
N PHE A 137 1.96 -22.71 -14.09
CA PHE A 137 2.62 -21.48 -14.52
C PHE A 137 1.63 -20.47 -15.09
N GLN A 138 0.58 -20.92 -15.79
CA GLN A 138 -0.44 -19.99 -16.29
C GLN A 138 -1.13 -19.24 -15.15
N GLU A 139 -1.51 -19.91 -14.07
CA GLU A 139 -2.12 -19.30 -12.90
C GLU A 139 -1.18 -18.30 -12.20
N LEU A 140 0.08 -18.67 -12.00
CA LEU A 140 1.11 -17.77 -11.46
C LEU A 140 1.30 -16.53 -12.33
N ILE A 141 1.37 -16.70 -13.65
CA ILE A 141 1.57 -15.58 -14.57
C ILE A 141 0.35 -14.66 -14.62
N VAL A 142 -0.87 -15.19 -14.59
CA VAL A 142 -2.10 -14.37 -14.45
C VAL A 142 -2.03 -13.53 -13.19
N GLU A 143 -1.64 -14.11 -12.06
CA GLU A 143 -1.51 -13.38 -10.80
C GLU A 143 -0.37 -12.34 -10.84
N MET A 144 0.77 -12.67 -11.46
CA MET A 144 1.89 -11.72 -11.62
C MET A 144 1.47 -10.50 -12.43
N ILE A 145 0.75 -10.71 -13.53
CA ILE A 145 0.22 -9.65 -14.38
C ILE A 145 -0.81 -8.81 -13.62
N ALA A 146 -1.70 -9.45 -12.85
CA ALA A 146 -2.67 -8.76 -12.00
C ALA A 146 -1.99 -7.91 -10.90
N ASN A 147 -0.92 -8.42 -10.29
CA ASN A 147 -0.13 -7.71 -9.29
C ASN A 147 0.66 -6.53 -9.88
N ALA A 148 1.07 -6.62 -11.15
CA ALA A 148 1.73 -5.52 -11.85
C ALA A 148 0.76 -4.43 -12.34
N TRP A 149 -0.54 -4.73 -12.46
CA TRP A 149 -1.52 -3.85 -13.11
C TRP A 149 -1.72 -2.51 -12.38
N TYR A 150 -1.93 -2.52 -11.06
CA TYR A 150 -2.12 -1.27 -10.33
C TYR A 150 -0.87 -0.38 -10.39
N PRO A 151 0.34 -0.88 -10.04
CA PRO A 151 1.57 -0.10 -10.16
C PRO A 151 1.80 0.48 -11.57
N HIS A 152 1.65 -0.34 -12.62
CA HIS A 152 1.95 0.08 -14.00
C HIS A 152 0.80 0.90 -14.61
N THR A 153 -0.39 0.30 -14.73
CA THR A 153 -1.49 0.88 -15.52
C THR A 153 -2.19 2.02 -14.79
N PHE A 154 -2.48 1.86 -13.50
CA PHE A 154 -3.22 2.86 -12.72
C PHE A 154 -2.31 3.96 -12.15
N PHE A 155 -1.17 3.58 -11.57
CA PHE A 155 -0.24 4.52 -10.91
C PHE A 155 0.93 4.99 -11.80
N LYS A 156 1.06 4.44 -13.02
CA LYS A 156 2.09 4.85 -14.00
C LYS A 156 3.54 4.69 -13.51
N LEU A 157 3.78 3.71 -12.64
CA LEU A 157 5.13 3.39 -12.16
C LEU A 157 5.94 2.65 -13.22
N SER A 158 7.22 3.01 -13.34
CA SER A 158 8.19 2.30 -14.17
C SER A 158 8.74 1.06 -13.46
N PHE A 159 8.77 -0.07 -14.16
CA PHE A 159 9.45 -1.28 -13.70
C PHE A 159 10.92 -1.31 -14.17
N GLY A 160 11.37 -0.28 -14.89
CA GLY A 160 12.70 -0.19 -15.48
C GLY A 160 12.78 -0.79 -16.89
N LYS A 161 13.75 -0.32 -17.68
CA LYS A 161 13.86 -0.61 -19.13
C LYS A 161 14.04 -2.08 -19.50
N GLN A 162 14.73 -2.84 -18.66
CA GLN A 162 15.00 -4.27 -18.91
C GLN A 162 13.79 -5.15 -18.58
N ASP A 163 12.91 -4.68 -17.70
CA ASP A 163 11.71 -5.37 -17.31
C ASP A 163 10.68 -5.35 -18.44
N LYS A 164 10.06 -6.50 -18.71
CA LYS A 164 9.07 -6.65 -19.79
C LYS A 164 7.65 -6.86 -19.30
N ILE A 165 7.39 -6.91 -17.98
CA ILE A 165 6.04 -7.16 -17.48
C ILE A 165 5.05 -6.06 -17.89
N ALA A 166 5.49 -4.80 -17.84
CA ALA A 166 4.73 -3.65 -18.32
C ALA A 166 4.34 -3.81 -19.80
N GLN A 167 5.31 -4.15 -20.66
CA GLN A 167 5.06 -4.39 -22.09
C GLN A 167 4.09 -5.56 -22.32
N LYS A 168 4.23 -6.66 -21.57
CA LYS A 168 3.30 -7.79 -21.66
C LYS A 168 1.90 -7.35 -21.24
N LEU A 169 1.78 -6.56 -20.17
CA LEU A 169 0.49 -6.05 -19.72
C LEU A 169 -0.17 -5.12 -20.74
N ASP A 170 0.59 -4.17 -21.29
CA ASP A 170 0.09 -3.23 -22.30
C ASP A 170 -0.39 -3.97 -23.57
N SER A 171 0.29 -5.06 -23.95
CA SER A 171 -0.10 -5.87 -25.11
C SER A 171 -1.44 -6.59 -24.96
N LEU A 172 -1.94 -6.74 -23.73
CA LEU A 172 -3.26 -7.34 -23.48
C LEU A 172 -4.42 -6.40 -23.80
N ALA A 173 -4.15 -5.09 -23.96
CA ALA A 173 -5.15 -4.06 -24.27
C ALA A 173 -6.44 -4.19 -23.43
N LEU A 174 -6.28 -4.44 -22.12
CA LEU A 174 -7.41 -4.73 -21.24
C LEU A 174 -8.36 -3.54 -21.16
N ASN A 175 -9.63 -3.75 -21.52
CA ASN A 175 -10.68 -2.80 -21.20
C ASN A 175 -11.15 -3.01 -19.75
N ILE A 176 -10.66 -2.18 -18.84
CA ILE A 176 -10.97 -2.25 -17.41
C ILE A 176 -11.93 -1.14 -17.05
N GLU A 177 -13.14 -1.52 -16.65
CA GLU A 177 -14.21 -0.62 -16.24
C GLU A 177 -14.50 -0.78 -14.73
N GLU A 178 -15.56 -0.13 -14.27
CA GLU A 178 -16.10 -0.36 -12.95
C GLU A 178 -16.52 -1.83 -12.76
N PRO A 179 -16.31 -2.44 -11.57
CA PRO A 179 -15.97 -1.80 -10.30
C PRO A 179 -14.46 -1.82 -9.94
N ILE A 180 -13.58 -2.20 -10.88
CA ILE A 180 -12.13 -2.33 -10.64
C ILE A 180 -11.49 -0.95 -10.36
N LEU A 181 -11.91 0.08 -11.09
CA LEU A 181 -11.43 1.47 -10.93
C LEU A 181 -11.89 2.14 -9.62
N GLN A 182 -12.97 1.64 -9.01
CA GLN A 182 -13.44 2.02 -7.68
C GLN A 182 -12.77 1.26 -6.52
N PHE A 183 -11.79 0.39 -6.80
CA PHE A 183 -11.12 -0.43 -5.79
C PHE A 183 -12.07 -1.37 -5.03
N LYS A 184 -13.19 -1.75 -5.67
CA LYS A 184 -14.17 -2.69 -5.10
C LYS A 184 -13.86 -4.15 -5.46
N ASP A 185 -12.83 -4.38 -6.28
CA ASP A 185 -12.26 -5.70 -6.58
C ASP A 185 -11.00 -5.92 -5.73
N SER A 186 -11.13 -5.91 -4.41
CA SER A 186 -9.98 -5.94 -3.48
C SER A 186 -9.13 -7.21 -3.60
N ASP A 187 -9.75 -8.34 -3.94
CA ASP A 187 -9.05 -9.58 -4.26
C ASP A 187 -8.63 -9.67 -5.73
N LYS A 188 -8.80 -8.64 -6.58
CA LYS A 188 -8.45 -8.69 -8.02
C LYS A 188 -9.16 -9.80 -8.81
N LYS A 189 -10.31 -10.31 -8.35
CA LYS A 189 -11.02 -11.43 -8.98
C LYS A 189 -11.49 -11.09 -10.39
N LEU A 190 -12.07 -9.91 -10.58
CA LEU A 190 -12.53 -9.45 -11.88
C LEU A 190 -11.35 -9.14 -12.80
N LEU A 191 -10.30 -8.50 -12.27
CA LEU A 191 -9.08 -8.22 -13.00
C LEU A 191 -8.41 -9.50 -13.52
N ARG A 192 -8.26 -10.53 -12.67
CA ARG A 192 -7.73 -11.83 -13.09
C ARG A 192 -8.59 -12.49 -14.15
N LYS A 193 -9.91 -12.43 -14.02
CA LYS A 193 -10.82 -12.96 -15.04
C LYS A 193 -10.62 -12.26 -16.39
N ALA A 194 -10.46 -10.93 -16.40
CA ALA A 194 -10.21 -10.15 -17.60
C ALA A 194 -8.84 -10.46 -18.23
N ILE A 195 -7.82 -10.71 -17.42
CA ILE A 195 -6.48 -11.13 -17.88
C ILE A 195 -6.54 -12.55 -18.46
N ALA A 196 -7.17 -13.48 -17.74
CA ALA A 196 -7.24 -14.89 -18.12
C ALA A 196 -8.06 -15.14 -19.39
N SER A 197 -8.92 -14.19 -19.80
CA SER A 197 -9.66 -14.27 -21.06
C SER A 197 -8.85 -13.81 -22.29
N GLN A 198 -7.62 -13.30 -22.11
CA GLN A 198 -6.74 -12.88 -23.21
C GLN A 198 -5.83 -14.02 -23.71
N ASP A 199 -5.17 -13.83 -24.85
CA ASP A 199 -4.07 -14.71 -25.26
C ASP A 199 -2.82 -14.43 -24.43
N LEU A 200 -2.49 -15.35 -23.53
CA LEU A 200 -1.35 -15.24 -22.62
C LEU A 200 -0.13 -16.03 -23.07
N LYS A 201 -0.12 -16.65 -24.26
CA LYS A 201 0.98 -17.56 -24.69
C LYS A 201 2.36 -16.89 -24.62
N ASP A 202 2.47 -15.69 -25.16
CA ASP A 202 3.72 -14.92 -25.17
C ASP A 202 4.15 -14.50 -23.75
N ALA A 203 3.20 -14.00 -22.94
CA ALA A 203 3.48 -13.62 -21.55
C ALA A 203 3.93 -14.82 -20.71
N VAL A 204 3.21 -15.95 -20.80
CA VAL A 204 3.53 -17.20 -20.11
C VAL A 204 4.89 -17.72 -20.55
N SER A 205 5.14 -17.82 -21.87
CA SER A 205 6.42 -18.29 -22.42
C SER A 205 7.59 -17.43 -21.95
N HIS A 206 7.44 -16.10 -21.98
CA HIS A 206 8.50 -15.18 -21.59
C HIS A 206 8.78 -15.21 -20.07
N LEU A 207 7.74 -15.07 -19.26
CA LEU A 207 7.90 -14.91 -17.81
C LEU A 207 8.28 -16.24 -17.13
N ARG A 208 7.77 -17.38 -17.61
CA ARG A 208 8.14 -18.70 -17.05
C ARG A 208 9.59 -19.12 -17.34
N ARG A 209 10.25 -18.49 -18.31
CA ARG A 209 11.54 -18.94 -18.86
C ARG A 209 12.63 -19.11 -17.80
N TYR A 210 12.66 -18.25 -16.79
CA TYR A 210 13.74 -18.23 -15.80
C TYR A 210 13.26 -18.13 -14.36
N VAL A 211 12.23 -17.31 -14.09
CA VAL A 211 11.88 -16.98 -12.71
C VAL A 211 11.52 -18.19 -11.84
N PRO A 212 10.73 -19.19 -12.30
CA PRO A 212 10.34 -20.30 -11.43
C PRO A 212 11.54 -21.16 -11.04
N PHE A 213 12.53 -21.29 -11.93
CA PHE A 213 13.71 -22.11 -11.70
C PHE A 213 14.76 -21.37 -10.85
N ARG A 214 14.96 -20.06 -11.10
CA ARG A 214 15.99 -19.26 -10.42
C ARG A 214 15.57 -18.74 -9.06
N LEU A 215 14.27 -18.64 -8.77
CA LEU A 215 13.79 -18.15 -7.48
C LEU A 215 14.23 -19.06 -6.34
N ILE A 216 14.24 -20.38 -6.55
CA ILE A 216 14.55 -21.37 -5.51
C ILE A 216 16.03 -21.76 -5.42
N VAL A 217 16.90 -21.15 -6.23
CA VAL A 217 18.35 -21.40 -6.19
C VAL A 217 18.96 -21.25 -4.78
N PRO A 218 18.59 -20.26 -3.94
CA PRO A 218 19.14 -20.13 -2.60
C PRO A 218 18.93 -21.34 -1.68
N PHE A 219 17.94 -22.19 -1.97
CA PHE A 219 17.66 -23.41 -1.19
C PHE A 219 18.53 -24.61 -1.61
N LEU A 220 19.19 -24.53 -2.77
CA LEU A 220 19.84 -25.65 -3.45
C LEU A 220 21.27 -25.29 -3.91
N GLU A 221 21.92 -24.33 -3.24
CA GLU A 221 23.18 -23.77 -3.72
C GLU A 221 24.31 -24.79 -3.77
N THR A 222 24.39 -25.68 -2.77
CA THR A 222 25.37 -26.77 -2.64
C THR A 222 25.12 -27.84 -3.70
N GLU A 223 23.87 -28.15 -3.97
CA GLU A 223 23.45 -29.17 -4.93
C GLU A 223 23.64 -28.71 -6.38
N LEU A 224 23.86 -27.40 -6.57
CA LEU A 224 24.21 -26.77 -7.85
C LEU A 224 25.73 -26.61 -8.04
N GLU A 225 26.57 -27.13 -7.13
CA GLU A 225 28.03 -27.10 -7.31
C GLU A 225 28.44 -27.82 -8.60
N GLY A 226 29.36 -27.19 -9.35
CA GLY A 226 29.80 -27.67 -10.67
C GLY A 226 28.90 -27.27 -11.85
N ILE A 227 27.71 -26.69 -11.61
CA ILE A 227 26.86 -26.13 -12.68
C ILE A 227 27.26 -24.67 -12.92
N SER A 228 27.51 -24.31 -14.19
CA SER A 228 27.87 -22.93 -14.52
C SER A 228 26.72 -21.97 -14.23
N ARG A 229 26.97 -21.00 -13.35
CA ARG A 229 26.08 -19.86 -13.07
C ARG A 229 26.32 -18.67 -14.01
N GLY A 230 27.15 -18.84 -15.04
CA GLY A 230 27.50 -17.81 -16.02
C GLY A 230 26.38 -17.49 -17.02
N LYS A 231 26.73 -16.91 -18.17
CA LYS A 231 25.76 -16.61 -19.23
C LYS A 231 25.17 -17.92 -19.79
N GLY A 232 23.89 -18.16 -19.57
CA GLY A 232 23.18 -19.34 -20.10
C GLY A 232 21.97 -19.75 -19.27
N ASN A 233 21.45 -20.94 -19.55
CA ASN A 233 20.29 -21.55 -18.88
C ASN A 233 20.60 -22.89 -18.19
N GLN A 234 21.87 -23.21 -17.93
CA GLN A 234 22.26 -24.50 -17.35
C GLN A 234 21.64 -24.72 -15.97
N VAL A 235 21.60 -23.67 -15.13
CA VAL A 235 20.89 -23.70 -13.84
C VAL A 235 19.41 -24.04 -14.05
N ASP A 236 18.76 -23.37 -15.00
CA ASP A 236 17.32 -23.57 -15.27
C ASP A 236 17.02 -25.01 -15.73
N LEU A 237 17.92 -25.61 -16.51
CA LEU A 237 17.81 -26.99 -16.99
C LEU A 237 18.01 -28.02 -15.88
N ALA A 238 18.88 -27.75 -14.90
CA ALA A 238 19.24 -28.69 -13.84
C ALA A 238 18.28 -28.64 -12.63
N ILE A 239 17.74 -27.45 -12.33
CA ILE A 239 16.91 -27.20 -11.15
C ILE A 239 15.75 -28.21 -10.99
N PRO A 240 14.97 -28.58 -12.03
CA PRO A 240 13.83 -29.46 -11.82
C PRO A 240 14.20 -30.84 -11.26
N ALA A 241 15.23 -31.48 -11.81
CA ALA A 241 15.71 -32.77 -11.33
C ALA A 241 16.34 -32.68 -9.92
N ILE A 242 17.03 -31.58 -9.61
CA ILE A 242 17.63 -31.34 -8.30
C ILE A 242 16.54 -31.08 -7.25
N ALA A 243 15.59 -30.20 -7.54
CA ALA A 243 14.49 -29.87 -6.64
C ALA A 243 13.61 -31.08 -6.32
N ASP A 244 13.41 -31.98 -7.29
CA ASP A 244 12.70 -33.25 -7.07
C ASP A 244 13.50 -34.21 -6.17
N ARG A 245 14.79 -34.43 -6.49
CA ARG A 245 15.67 -35.32 -5.71
C ARG A 245 15.81 -34.90 -4.24
N TYR A 246 15.91 -33.60 -3.99
CA TYR A 246 16.16 -33.04 -2.67
C TYR A 246 14.91 -32.45 -2.01
N PHE A 247 13.71 -32.79 -2.52
CA PHE A 247 12.47 -32.19 -2.05
C PHE A 247 12.25 -32.41 -0.55
N GLU A 248 12.46 -33.63 -0.05
CA GLU A 248 12.25 -33.99 1.36
C GLU A 248 13.44 -33.64 2.27
N ASP A 249 14.67 -33.69 1.73
CA ASP A 249 15.91 -33.49 2.50
C ASP A 249 16.23 -32.00 2.68
N LYS A 250 16.34 -31.25 1.57
CA LYS A 250 16.69 -29.83 1.57
C LYS A 250 15.49 -28.91 1.71
N LYS A 251 14.29 -29.44 1.41
CA LYS A 251 13.02 -28.71 1.48
C LYS A 251 13.11 -27.38 0.74
N PRO A 252 13.37 -27.37 -0.58
CA PRO A 252 13.20 -26.14 -1.36
C PRO A 252 11.74 -25.68 -1.28
N LEU A 253 11.50 -24.39 -1.53
CA LEU A 253 10.16 -23.79 -1.43
C LEU A 253 9.09 -24.58 -2.21
N TYR A 254 9.46 -25.09 -3.39
CA TYR A 254 8.64 -25.95 -4.22
C TYR A 254 9.54 -26.82 -5.12
N ARG A 255 8.94 -27.88 -5.67
CA ARG A 255 9.45 -28.62 -6.83
C ARG A 255 8.53 -28.43 -8.04
N PHE A 256 8.79 -29.14 -9.13
CA PHE A 256 8.03 -29.07 -10.38
C PHE A 256 7.27 -30.37 -10.63
N ASP A 257 6.28 -30.32 -11.51
CA ASP A 257 5.50 -31.50 -11.95
C ASP A 257 6.27 -32.42 -12.92
N ALA A 258 7.47 -32.02 -13.35
CA ALA A 258 8.39 -32.83 -14.14
C ALA A 258 9.84 -32.55 -13.76
N THR A 259 10.74 -33.49 -14.04
CA THR A 259 12.20 -33.35 -13.79
C THR A 259 12.97 -32.81 -14.99
N ILE A 260 12.30 -32.70 -16.15
CA ILE A 260 12.86 -32.13 -17.38
C ILE A 260 12.27 -30.73 -17.57
N HIS A 261 13.13 -29.70 -17.65
CA HIS A 261 12.73 -28.29 -17.72
C HIS A 261 11.64 -27.96 -18.75
N LYS A 262 11.73 -28.52 -19.97
CA LYS A 262 10.75 -28.26 -21.04
C LYS A 262 9.35 -28.83 -20.75
N ASP A 263 9.28 -29.85 -19.90
CA ASP A 263 8.06 -30.59 -19.58
C ASP A 263 7.43 -30.10 -18.26
N CYS A 264 8.05 -29.11 -17.60
CA CYS A 264 7.51 -28.45 -16.42
C CYS A 264 6.36 -27.50 -16.81
N HIS A 265 5.21 -27.66 -16.17
CA HIS A 265 4.03 -26.83 -16.38
C HIS A 265 3.51 -26.22 -15.07
N SER A 266 3.89 -26.79 -13.93
CA SER A 266 3.38 -26.42 -12.61
C SER A 266 4.46 -26.53 -11.54
N ILE A 267 4.21 -25.87 -10.40
CA ILE A 267 4.98 -26.06 -9.18
C ILE A 267 4.15 -26.80 -8.13
N ILE A 268 4.84 -27.53 -7.26
CA ILE A 268 4.28 -28.25 -6.12
C ILE A 268 5.01 -27.73 -4.88
N VAL A 269 4.29 -26.95 -4.06
CA VAL A 269 4.83 -26.30 -2.86
C VAL A 269 5.08 -27.33 -1.78
N HIS A 270 6.20 -27.22 -1.07
CA HIS A 270 6.51 -28.11 0.03
C HIS A 270 5.53 -27.88 1.20
N PRO A 271 4.93 -28.92 1.81
CA PRO A 271 3.96 -28.77 2.91
C PRO A 271 4.50 -27.98 4.11
N ASP A 272 5.74 -28.25 4.54
CA ASP A 272 6.36 -27.49 5.64
C ASP A 272 6.49 -25.99 5.33
N TRP A 273 6.80 -25.63 4.07
CA TRP A 273 6.81 -24.22 3.67
C TRP A 273 5.41 -23.64 3.64
N ALA A 274 4.40 -24.39 3.19
CA ALA A 274 3.01 -23.93 3.22
C ALA A 274 2.56 -23.61 4.66
N ALA A 275 2.85 -24.51 5.61
CA ALA A 275 2.54 -24.32 7.03
C ALA A 275 3.30 -23.12 7.65
N TYR A 276 4.57 -22.94 7.30
CA TYR A 276 5.35 -21.78 7.73
C TYR A 276 4.77 -20.47 7.16
N LEU A 277 4.46 -20.45 5.86
CA LEU A 277 3.92 -19.28 5.18
C LEU A 277 2.51 -18.93 5.67
N GLU A 278 1.69 -19.92 6.01
CA GLU A 278 0.38 -19.72 6.65
C GLU A 278 0.55 -19.04 8.00
N ARG A 279 1.36 -19.64 8.87
CA ARG A 279 1.60 -19.15 10.23
C ARG A 279 2.15 -17.72 10.27
N TYR A 280 3.03 -17.38 9.33
CA TYR A 280 3.72 -16.11 9.29
C TYR A 280 3.33 -15.23 8.11
N TYR A 281 2.16 -15.45 7.52
CA TYR A 281 1.73 -14.81 6.28
C TYR A 281 1.89 -13.28 6.31
N VAL A 282 1.41 -12.63 7.38
CA VAL A 282 1.47 -11.17 7.52
C VAL A 282 2.91 -10.67 7.55
N ILE A 283 3.81 -11.36 8.26
CA ILE A 283 5.22 -10.98 8.40
C ILE A 283 5.95 -11.19 7.06
N VAL A 284 5.75 -12.34 6.41
CA VAL A 284 6.37 -12.65 5.10
C VAL A 284 5.86 -11.68 4.03
N ARG A 285 4.57 -11.35 4.02
CA ARG A 285 3.98 -10.34 3.12
C ARG A 285 4.57 -8.96 3.37
N GLY A 286 4.75 -8.56 4.64
CA GLY A 286 5.38 -7.29 5.01
C GLY A 286 6.83 -7.20 4.54
N TRP A 287 7.61 -8.25 4.77
CA TRP A 287 9.00 -8.37 4.30
C TRP A 287 9.09 -8.28 2.76
N LEU A 288 8.25 -9.04 2.05
CA LEU A 288 8.18 -8.97 0.59
C LEU A 288 7.78 -7.57 0.10
N ALA A 289 6.79 -6.94 0.74
CA ALA A 289 6.36 -5.59 0.38
C ALA A 289 7.48 -4.56 0.55
N TRP A 290 8.30 -4.71 1.58
CA TRP A 290 9.48 -3.88 1.80
C TRP A 290 10.53 -4.06 0.70
N GLU A 291 10.91 -5.30 0.39
CA GLU A 291 11.87 -5.59 -0.67
C GLU A 291 11.36 -5.15 -2.05
N TRP A 292 10.06 -5.34 -2.31
CA TRP A 292 9.41 -4.85 -3.52
C TRP A 292 9.41 -3.32 -3.60
N MET A 293 9.11 -2.63 -2.50
CA MET A 293 9.15 -1.18 -2.42
C MET A 293 10.54 -0.64 -2.72
N ARG A 294 11.59 -1.24 -2.17
CA ARG A 294 12.98 -0.84 -2.44
C ARG A 294 13.32 -0.96 -3.92
N TYR A 295 12.95 -2.07 -4.54
CA TYR A 295 13.11 -2.26 -5.98
C TYR A 295 12.38 -1.15 -6.76
N MET A 296 11.09 -0.93 -6.49
CA MET A 296 10.28 0.06 -7.21
C MET A 296 10.73 1.50 -6.98
N GLN A 297 11.20 1.83 -5.79
CA GLN A 297 11.79 3.14 -5.47
C GLN A 297 13.05 3.40 -6.30
N SER A 298 13.91 2.39 -6.48
CA SER A 298 15.11 2.51 -7.32
C SER A 298 14.79 2.76 -8.80
N ARG A 299 13.62 2.30 -9.26
CA ARG A 299 13.15 2.50 -10.65
C ARG A 299 12.39 3.82 -10.84
N ASN A 300 11.95 4.45 -9.74
CA ASN A 300 11.07 5.62 -9.74
C ASN A 300 11.57 6.70 -8.75
N PRO A 301 12.84 7.13 -8.78
CA PRO A 301 13.44 7.93 -7.70
C PRO A 301 12.72 9.25 -7.39
N SER A 302 12.08 9.86 -8.39
CA SER A 302 11.39 11.15 -8.27
C SER A 302 9.87 11.02 -8.09
N THR A 303 9.33 9.80 -7.96
CA THR A 303 7.88 9.60 -7.87
C THR A 303 7.41 9.74 -6.42
N PRO A 304 6.42 10.59 -6.13
CA PRO A 304 5.91 10.73 -4.76
C PRO A 304 5.15 9.48 -4.31
N ALA A 305 5.15 9.23 -3.00
CA ALA A 305 4.28 8.27 -2.32
C ALA A 305 4.28 6.84 -2.92
N ILE A 306 5.44 6.32 -3.33
CA ILE A 306 5.55 4.99 -3.96
C ILE A 306 4.93 3.90 -3.09
N ALA A 307 5.13 3.93 -1.77
CA ALA A 307 4.55 2.94 -0.85
C ALA A 307 3.03 2.79 -1.00
N ASN A 308 2.32 3.87 -1.36
CA ASN A 308 0.86 3.87 -1.54
C ASN A 308 0.41 3.39 -2.94
N LYS A 309 1.36 3.08 -3.83
CA LYS A 309 1.13 2.80 -5.26
C LYS A 309 1.50 1.36 -5.68
N LEU A 310 1.94 0.53 -4.74
CA LEU A 310 2.43 -0.83 -5.04
C LEU A 310 1.33 -1.90 -5.06
N PHE A 311 0.21 -1.65 -4.38
CA PHE A 311 -0.86 -2.62 -4.19
C PHE A 311 -2.22 -1.99 -4.49
N VAL A 312 -3.26 -2.82 -4.56
CA VAL A 312 -4.65 -2.35 -4.64
C VAL A 312 -4.93 -1.44 -3.44
N PRO A 313 -5.40 -0.20 -3.64
CA PRO A 313 -5.82 0.63 -2.53
C PRO A 313 -6.96 -0.04 -1.77
N THR A 314 -6.80 -0.23 -0.45
CA THR A 314 -7.83 -0.86 0.38
C THR A 314 -9.10 0.00 0.47
N LYS A 315 -8.96 1.34 0.48
CA LYS A 315 -10.04 2.32 0.36
C LYS A 315 -9.48 3.72 0.10
N ARG A 316 -10.16 4.56 -0.71
CA ARG A 316 -9.89 6.00 -0.71
C ARG A 316 -10.48 6.65 0.54
N ASN A 317 -9.74 7.57 1.15
CA ASN A 317 -10.26 8.35 2.26
C ASN A 317 -11.49 9.16 1.81
N SER A 318 -12.42 9.39 2.73
CA SER A 318 -13.53 10.31 2.46
C SER A 318 -12.99 11.73 2.33
N LEU A 319 -13.44 12.44 1.30
CA LEU A 319 -13.17 13.87 1.10
C LEU A 319 -14.12 14.77 1.92
N GLY A 320 -14.78 14.24 2.95
CA GLY A 320 -15.80 14.95 3.72
C GLY A 320 -15.29 16.27 4.31
N LYS A 321 -14.10 16.28 4.91
CA LYS A 321 -13.50 17.50 5.49
C LYS A 321 -13.26 18.59 4.44
N GLN A 322 -12.77 18.20 3.27
CA GLN A 322 -12.49 19.10 2.15
C GLN A 322 -13.80 19.57 1.49
N THR A 323 -14.81 18.71 1.45
CA THR A 323 -16.15 19.08 0.98
C THR A 323 -16.78 20.10 1.91
N ASP A 324 -16.68 19.90 3.24
CA ASP A 324 -17.18 20.85 4.23
C ASP A 324 -16.48 22.20 4.12
N TYR A 325 -15.16 22.22 3.90
CA TYR A 325 -14.40 23.44 3.61
C TYR A 325 -15.01 24.19 2.41
N TRP A 326 -15.16 23.53 1.26
CA TRP A 326 -15.70 24.18 0.06
C TRP A 326 -17.18 24.55 0.17
N LYS A 327 -17.96 23.83 0.99
CA LYS A 327 -19.36 24.21 1.30
C LYS A 327 -19.42 25.50 2.12
N VAL A 328 -18.48 25.76 3.04
CA VAL A 328 -18.40 27.07 3.72
C VAL A 328 -18.17 28.18 2.69
N VAL A 329 -17.24 27.97 1.75
CA VAL A 329 -16.92 28.95 0.70
C VAL A 329 -18.15 29.26 -0.16
N LEU A 330 -18.83 28.22 -0.67
CA LEU A 330 -19.99 28.37 -1.55
C LEU A 330 -21.23 28.99 -0.87
N ARG A 331 -21.34 28.92 0.46
CA ARG A 331 -22.42 29.61 1.20
C ARG A 331 -22.18 31.12 1.29
N SER A 332 -20.92 31.55 1.24
CA SER A 332 -20.54 32.96 1.33
C SER A 332 -20.47 33.65 -0.02
N GLN A 333 -20.13 32.92 -1.08
CA GLN A 333 -19.96 33.49 -2.42
C GLN A 333 -20.39 32.50 -3.50
N GLU A 334 -21.13 33.00 -4.48
CA GLU A 334 -21.43 32.26 -5.71
C GLU A 334 -20.15 32.10 -6.55
N LEU A 335 -19.83 30.87 -6.93
CA LEU A 335 -18.62 30.53 -7.69
C LEU A 335 -18.97 29.70 -8.93
N ARG A 336 -18.13 29.83 -9.95
CA ARG A 336 -18.20 29.04 -11.18
C ARG A 336 -17.07 28.03 -11.24
N CYS A 337 -17.34 26.86 -11.82
CA CYS A 337 -16.34 25.84 -12.10
C CYS A 337 -15.24 26.42 -13.00
N ILE A 338 -13.97 26.29 -12.62
CA ILE A 338 -12.85 26.84 -13.42
C ILE A 338 -12.75 26.20 -14.81
N TYR A 339 -13.23 24.97 -14.96
CA TYR A 339 -13.18 24.21 -16.19
C TYR A 339 -14.35 24.54 -17.13
N SER A 340 -15.59 24.37 -16.65
CA SER A 340 -16.80 24.50 -17.47
C SER A 340 -17.49 25.86 -17.40
N GLN A 341 -17.08 26.74 -16.48
CA GLN A 341 -17.75 28.02 -16.18
C GLN A 341 -19.21 27.90 -15.70
N GLN A 342 -19.70 26.68 -15.49
CA GLN A 342 -21.01 26.43 -14.90
C GLN A 342 -21.04 26.85 -13.43
N LEU A 343 -22.22 27.23 -12.96
CA LEU A 343 -22.44 27.59 -11.56
C LEU A 343 -22.25 26.38 -10.65
N LEU A 344 -21.52 26.55 -9.54
CA LEU A 344 -21.33 25.50 -8.55
C LEU A 344 -22.54 25.43 -7.61
N ASN A 345 -23.10 24.24 -7.46
CA ASN A 345 -24.23 23.98 -6.58
C ASN A 345 -23.78 23.14 -5.37
N ILE A 346 -24.03 23.63 -4.15
CA ILE A 346 -23.69 22.97 -2.88
C ILE A 346 -24.27 21.55 -2.77
N GLU A 347 -25.46 21.31 -3.33
CA GLU A 347 -26.17 20.03 -3.27
C GLU A 347 -25.69 19.04 -4.35
N LYS A 348 -25.14 19.54 -5.46
CA LYS A 348 -24.62 18.74 -6.58
C LYS A 348 -23.16 19.07 -6.86
N LEU A 349 -22.32 18.83 -5.84
CA LEU A 349 -20.90 19.14 -5.86
C LEU A 349 -20.04 17.86 -5.89
N SER A 350 -18.95 17.91 -6.64
CA SER A 350 -17.82 17.00 -6.50
C SER A 350 -16.54 17.78 -6.24
N LEU A 351 -15.52 17.12 -5.68
CA LEU A 351 -14.18 17.67 -5.64
C LEU A 351 -13.31 16.97 -6.68
N ASP A 352 -12.58 17.76 -7.44
CA ASP A 352 -11.54 17.29 -8.36
C ASP A 352 -10.16 17.54 -7.73
N HIS A 353 -9.23 16.61 -7.98
CA HIS A 353 -7.82 16.82 -7.69
C HIS A 353 -7.15 17.46 -8.92
N TYR A 354 -6.64 18.68 -8.79
CA TYR A 354 -6.01 19.40 -9.90
C TYR A 354 -4.88 18.58 -10.52
N LEU A 355 -3.95 18.09 -9.69
CA LEU A 355 -3.04 16.99 -10.02
C LEU A 355 -3.73 15.64 -9.73
N PRO A 356 -3.72 14.66 -10.67
CA PRO A 356 -4.40 13.39 -10.49
C PRO A 356 -4.08 12.69 -9.16
N TRP A 357 -5.10 12.17 -8.48
CA TRP A 357 -4.91 11.42 -7.22
C TRP A 357 -4.00 10.21 -7.41
N SER A 358 -4.10 9.51 -8.53
CA SER A 358 -3.20 8.41 -8.90
C SER A 358 -1.73 8.85 -9.01
N PHE A 359 -1.46 10.14 -9.23
CA PHE A 359 -0.10 10.67 -9.21
C PHE A 359 0.34 11.08 -7.81
N VAL A 360 -0.47 11.83 -7.05
CA VAL A 360 -0.03 12.37 -5.73
C VAL A 360 -0.27 11.42 -4.54
N ALA A 361 -1.23 10.51 -4.65
CA ALA A 361 -1.67 9.57 -3.62
C ALA A 361 -2.01 10.21 -2.25
N HIS A 362 -2.59 11.42 -2.27
CA HIS A 362 -3.05 12.13 -1.09
C HIS A 362 -4.25 13.04 -1.40
N ASP A 363 -4.94 13.49 -0.35
CA ASP A 363 -6.13 14.33 -0.44
C ASP A 363 -5.89 15.73 0.15
N GLN A 364 -4.69 16.27 -0.01
CA GLN A 364 -4.35 17.60 0.48
C GLN A 364 -5.23 18.68 -0.15
N LEU A 365 -5.74 19.58 0.70
CA LEU A 365 -6.74 20.57 0.32
C LEU A 365 -6.24 21.53 -0.76
N TRP A 366 -4.94 21.85 -0.75
CA TRP A 366 -4.33 22.69 -1.78
C TRP A 366 -4.41 22.11 -3.19
N ASN A 367 -4.61 20.79 -3.33
CA ASN A 367 -4.77 20.16 -4.63
C ASN A 367 -6.25 19.95 -5.02
N LEU A 368 -7.20 20.34 -4.15
CA LEU A 368 -8.61 20.00 -4.30
C LEU A 368 -9.45 21.23 -4.60
N LEU A 369 -10.33 21.13 -5.60
CA LEU A 369 -11.23 22.20 -6.00
C LEU A 369 -12.66 21.71 -6.27
N PRO A 370 -13.68 22.55 -6.06
CA PRO A 370 -15.06 22.24 -6.35
C PRO A 370 -15.30 22.21 -7.86
N THR A 371 -16.02 21.19 -8.33
CA THR A 371 -16.45 21.07 -9.72
C THR A 371 -17.77 20.31 -9.81
N VAL A 372 -18.41 20.35 -10.99
CA VAL A 372 -19.60 19.54 -11.27
C VAL A 372 -19.21 18.08 -11.57
N PRO A 373 -20.00 17.07 -11.16
CA PRO A 373 -19.64 15.66 -11.29
C PRO A 373 -19.26 15.22 -12.71
N GLU A 374 -19.95 15.75 -13.71
CA GLU A 374 -19.74 15.40 -15.12
C GLU A 374 -18.39 15.93 -15.65
N VAL A 375 -17.93 17.07 -15.13
CA VAL A 375 -16.62 17.65 -15.43
C VAL A 375 -15.52 16.85 -14.74
N ASN A 376 -15.69 16.50 -13.46
CA ASN A 376 -14.74 15.66 -12.72
C ASN A 376 -14.53 14.32 -13.43
N SER A 377 -15.64 13.66 -13.81
CA SER A 377 -15.60 12.41 -14.56
C SER A 377 -14.93 12.56 -15.92
N SER A 378 -15.12 13.70 -16.60
CA SER A 378 -14.48 13.98 -17.89
C SER A 378 -12.98 14.25 -17.77
N LYS A 379 -12.54 14.87 -16.67
CA LYS A 379 -11.12 15.12 -16.38
C LYS A 379 -10.42 13.83 -15.98
N SER A 380 -11.05 13.01 -15.13
CA SER A 380 -10.49 11.75 -14.67
C SER A 380 -9.04 11.94 -14.15
N ASN A 381 -8.12 11.06 -14.53
CA ASN A 381 -6.71 11.13 -14.16
C ASN A 381 -5.86 11.99 -15.12
N ASN A 382 -6.47 12.87 -15.93
CA ASN A 382 -5.72 13.74 -16.84
C ASN A 382 -5.23 15.01 -16.14
N LEU A 383 -4.09 15.52 -16.60
CA LEU A 383 -3.56 16.82 -16.19
C LEU A 383 -4.31 17.93 -16.96
N PRO A 384 -4.84 18.95 -16.25
CA PRO A 384 -5.54 20.05 -16.89
C PRO A 384 -4.57 20.92 -17.72
N ASN A 385 -5.07 21.50 -18.80
CA ASN A 385 -4.32 22.46 -19.60
C ASN A 385 -3.87 23.67 -18.76
N SER A 386 -2.68 24.20 -19.05
CA SER A 386 -2.06 25.29 -18.29
C SER A 386 -2.90 26.57 -18.22
N THR A 387 -3.82 26.78 -19.17
CA THR A 387 -4.79 27.88 -19.15
C THR A 387 -5.69 27.89 -17.91
N TYR A 388 -5.90 26.75 -17.25
CA TYR A 388 -6.67 26.67 -16.01
C TYR A 388 -5.88 27.04 -14.75
N PHE A 389 -4.54 27.08 -14.82
CA PHE A 389 -3.70 27.22 -13.63
C PHE A 389 -3.95 28.53 -12.86
N ARG A 390 -4.00 29.66 -13.57
CA ARG A 390 -4.30 30.95 -12.94
C ARG A 390 -5.66 30.96 -12.25
N LYS A 391 -6.70 30.48 -12.93
CA LYS A 391 -8.06 30.38 -12.37
C LYS A 391 -8.11 29.45 -11.16
N PHE A 392 -7.33 28.37 -11.17
CA PHE A 392 -7.20 27.45 -10.06
C PHE A 392 -6.62 28.14 -8.82
N VAL A 393 -5.51 28.87 -8.96
CA VAL A 393 -4.90 29.61 -7.84
C VAL A 393 -5.83 30.71 -7.33
N GLU A 394 -6.48 31.45 -8.22
CA GLU A 394 -7.48 32.47 -7.84
C GLU A 394 -8.64 31.86 -7.05
N LEU A 395 -9.13 30.69 -7.46
CA LEU A 395 -10.16 29.96 -6.71
C LEU A 395 -9.68 29.52 -5.32
N GLN A 396 -8.44 29.04 -5.21
CA GLN A 396 -7.83 28.69 -3.93
C GLN A 396 -7.70 29.90 -3.01
N HIS A 397 -7.27 31.05 -3.54
CA HIS A 397 -7.17 32.32 -2.83
C HIS A 397 -8.54 32.78 -2.28
N ILE A 398 -9.60 32.68 -3.09
CA ILE A 398 -10.97 32.99 -2.68
C ILE A 398 -11.37 32.09 -1.51
N GLY A 399 -11.13 30.77 -1.61
CA GLY A 399 -11.43 29.82 -0.54
C GLY A 399 -10.70 30.16 0.76
N LEU A 400 -9.40 30.43 0.69
CA LEU A 400 -8.57 30.79 1.84
C LEU A 400 -9.05 32.09 2.50
N THR A 401 -9.39 33.10 1.69
CA THR A 401 -9.85 34.41 2.17
C THR A 401 -11.23 34.33 2.83
N ILE A 402 -12.16 33.58 2.24
CA ILE A 402 -13.50 33.41 2.80
C ILE A 402 -13.43 32.62 4.10
N THR A 403 -12.72 31.51 4.13
CA THR A 403 -12.62 30.68 5.34
C THR A 403 -11.87 31.38 6.46
N TYR A 404 -10.86 32.22 6.15
CA TYR A 404 -10.20 33.06 7.15
C TYR A 404 -11.17 34.02 7.85
N LYS A 405 -12.14 34.57 7.11
CA LYS A 405 -13.16 35.49 7.66
C LYS A 405 -14.27 34.79 8.43
N ASN A 406 -14.61 33.55 8.05
CA ASN A 406 -15.80 32.85 8.56
C ASN A 406 -15.48 31.79 9.62
N LEU A 407 -14.23 31.36 9.75
CA LEU A 407 -13.83 30.34 10.72
C LEU A 407 -13.05 30.96 11.88
N THR A 408 -13.03 30.26 13.02
CA THR A 408 -12.14 30.64 14.11
C THR A 408 -10.67 30.47 13.69
N LYS A 409 -9.78 31.29 14.27
CA LYS A 409 -8.33 31.21 14.00
C LYS A 409 -7.78 29.78 14.10
N GLY A 410 -8.15 29.05 15.15
CA GLY A 410 -7.69 27.66 15.34
C GLY A 410 -8.25 26.65 14.32
N GLN A 411 -9.48 26.85 13.83
CA GLN A 411 -10.02 26.03 12.74
C GLN A 411 -9.28 26.30 11.44
N TRP A 412 -9.10 27.58 11.10
CA TRP A 412 -8.43 27.98 9.86
C TRP A 412 -6.97 27.52 9.85
N THR A 413 -6.21 27.74 10.93
CA THR A 413 -4.82 27.28 11.06
C THR A 413 -4.68 25.77 10.79
N ARG A 414 -5.58 24.93 11.33
CA ARG A 414 -5.56 23.48 11.07
C ARG A 414 -5.88 23.12 9.61
N GLN A 415 -6.75 23.89 8.95
CA GLN A 415 -7.11 23.65 7.56
C GLN A 415 -6.00 24.03 6.59
N VAL A 416 -5.27 25.11 6.89
CA VAL A 416 -4.22 25.62 6.01
C VAL A 416 -2.83 25.05 6.30
N GLU A 417 -2.66 24.28 7.37
CA GLU A 417 -1.39 23.63 7.73
C GLU A 417 -0.72 22.90 6.54
N PRO A 418 -1.43 22.10 5.71
CA PRO A 418 -0.82 21.49 4.53
C PRO A 418 -0.29 22.49 3.50
N TYR A 419 -0.93 23.66 3.33
CA TYR A 419 -0.43 24.70 2.44
C TYR A 419 0.90 25.24 2.96
N ILE A 420 1.00 25.48 4.26
CA ILE A 420 2.21 26.01 4.91
C ILE A 420 3.37 25.04 4.78
N LEU A 421 3.14 23.76 5.10
CA LEU A 421 4.17 22.72 5.09
C LEU A 421 4.62 22.38 3.66
N ASP A 422 3.68 22.12 2.77
CA ASP A 422 3.98 21.58 1.44
C ASP A 422 4.49 22.68 0.48
N MET A 423 3.99 23.91 0.62
CA MET A 423 4.45 25.07 -0.18
C MET A 423 5.56 25.89 0.50
N ARG A 424 5.96 25.52 1.73
CA ARG A 424 7.00 26.21 2.52
C ARG A 424 6.72 27.71 2.70
N VAL A 425 5.47 28.06 2.99
CA VAL A 425 5.06 29.45 3.23
C VAL A 425 5.44 29.84 4.67
N ASN A 426 6.15 30.95 4.84
CA ASN A 426 6.72 31.33 6.14
C ASN A 426 5.67 31.84 7.15
N LYS A 427 4.67 32.60 6.68
CA LYS A 427 3.62 33.19 7.52
C LYS A 427 2.25 32.79 6.98
N GLN A 428 1.31 32.45 7.85
CA GLN A 428 -0.01 32.00 7.41
C GLN A 428 -0.74 33.10 6.63
N GLU A 429 -0.53 34.37 7.00
CA GLU A 429 -1.12 35.53 6.35
C GLU A 429 -0.64 35.71 4.90
N ASP A 430 0.52 35.17 4.53
CA ASP A 430 1.00 35.21 3.14
C ASP A 430 0.11 34.40 2.19
N LEU A 431 -0.67 33.43 2.71
CA LEU A 431 -1.69 32.70 1.93
C LEU A 431 -2.86 33.59 1.50
N LEU A 432 -3.06 34.74 2.16
CA LEU A 432 -4.11 35.71 1.85
C LEU A 432 -3.66 36.76 0.83
N ASP A 433 -2.40 36.75 0.43
CA ASP A 433 -1.87 37.58 -0.66
C ASP A 433 -1.85 36.75 -1.95
N LEU A 434 -2.63 37.17 -2.95
CA LEU A 434 -2.79 36.41 -4.19
C LEU A 434 -1.45 36.24 -4.93
N GLN A 435 -0.58 37.25 -4.93
CA GLN A 435 0.69 37.16 -5.67
C GLN A 435 1.66 36.20 -4.97
N LYS A 436 1.75 36.26 -3.64
CA LYS A 436 2.57 35.32 -2.86
C LYS A 436 2.05 33.89 -2.98
N LEU A 437 0.73 33.70 -2.89
CA LEU A 437 0.09 32.40 -3.06
C LEU A 437 0.34 31.85 -4.47
N PHE A 438 0.22 32.69 -5.51
CA PHE A 438 0.50 32.29 -6.88
C PHE A 438 1.94 31.81 -7.05
N ASN A 439 2.91 32.56 -6.53
CA ASN A 439 4.32 32.15 -6.59
C ASN A 439 4.56 30.81 -5.86
N ALA A 440 3.90 30.58 -4.72
CA ALA A 440 4.00 29.34 -3.96
C ALA A 440 3.40 28.14 -4.73
N TYR A 441 2.24 28.32 -5.36
CA TYR A 441 1.63 27.31 -6.22
C TYR A 441 2.47 27.01 -7.46
N ASP A 442 3.05 28.04 -8.09
CA ASP A 442 3.88 27.88 -9.29
C ASP A 442 5.11 27.02 -8.99
N GLN A 443 5.76 27.27 -7.85
CA GLN A 443 6.92 26.51 -7.37
C GLN A 443 6.58 25.06 -6.99
N LEU A 444 5.36 24.78 -6.53
CA LEU A 444 4.93 23.43 -6.14
C LEU A 444 4.36 22.63 -7.32
N ILE A 445 3.37 23.19 -8.03
CA ILE A 445 2.56 22.46 -9.01
C ILE A 445 3.29 22.24 -10.33
N ASN A 446 4.00 23.23 -10.88
CA ASN A 446 4.61 23.07 -12.21
C ASN A 446 5.67 21.95 -12.26
N PRO A 447 6.56 21.80 -11.26
CA PRO A 447 7.45 20.64 -11.20
C PRO A 447 6.68 19.32 -11.11
N LEU A 448 5.59 19.27 -10.34
CA LEU A 448 4.75 18.08 -10.21
C LEU A 448 4.00 17.73 -11.51
N VAL A 449 3.49 18.71 -12.24
CA VAL A 449 2.90 18.52 -13.59
C VAL A 449 3.93 17.92 -14.53
N SER A 450 5.16 18.46 -14.53
CA SER A 450 6.25 17.95 -15.37
C SER A 450 6.61 16.50 -15.02
N LEU A 451 6.68 16.17 -13.73
CA LEU A 451 6.93 14.80 -13.26
C LEU A 451 5.80 13.84 -13.66
N ALA A 452 4.55 14.24 -13.49
CA ALA A 452 3.39 13.43 -13.87
C ALA A 452 3.34 13.20 -15.40
N SER A 453 3.61 14.23 -16.20
CA SER A 453 3.70 14.11 -17.66
C SER A 453 4.78 13.10 -18.07
N ASN A 454 5.98 13.21 -17.48
CA ASN A 454 7.09 12.28 -17.74
C ASN A 454 6.78 10.82 -17.30
N GLN A 455 5.88 10.62 -16.34
CA GLN A 455 5.40 9.30 -15.93
C GLN A 455 4.34 8.72 -16.89
N GLY A 456 3.81 9.51 -17.82
CA GLY A 456 2.82 9.06 -18.81
C GLY A 456 1.37 9.36 -18.44
N PHE A 457 1.13 10.35 -17.56
CA PHE A 457 -0.20 10.94 -17.42
C PHE A 457 -0.52 11.83 -18.62
N SER A 458 -1.73 11.72 -19.17
CA SER A 458 -2.15 12.54 -20.31
C SER A 458 -2.22 14.01 -19.92
N THR A 459 -1.66 14.88 -20.76
CA THR A 459 -1.58 16.33 -20.56
C THR A 459 -2.64 17.09 -21.32
N ASP A 460 -2.71 18.39 -21.07
CA ASP A 460 -3.45 19.36 -21.88
C ASP A 460 -4.95 19.09 -21.98
N TRP A 461 -5.51 18.49 -20.92
CA TRP A 461 -6.95 18.27 -20.86
C TRP A 461 -7.71 19.60 -20.84
N ILE A 462 -8.65 19.75 -21.77
CA ILE A 462 -9.57 20.87 -21.86
C ILE A 462 -10.98 20.31 -21.79
N TYR A 463 -11.85 20.94 -21.01
CA TYR A 463 -13.25 20.54 -20.96
C TYR A 463 -13.97 20.90 -22.27
N THR A 464 -14.42 19.89 -23.00
CA THR A 464 -15.12 20.03 -24.27
C THR A 464 -16.56 19.52 -24.14
N LYS A 465 -17.46 20.35 -23.62
CA LYS A 465 -18.91 20.09 -23.63
C LYS A 465 -19.70 21.37 -23.68
#